data_AF-A0A3P9I270-F1
#
_entry.id   AF-A0A3P9I270-F1
#
_cell.length_a   1.000
_cell.length_b   1.000
_cell.length_c   1.000
_cell.angle_alpha   90.00
_cell.angle_beta   90.00
_cell.angle_gamma   90.00
#
_symmetry.space_group_name_H-M   'P 1'
#
loop_
_entity.id
_entity.type
_entity.pdbx_description
1 polymer ?
#
loop_
_entity_poly.entity_id
_entity_poly.type
_entity_poly.pdbx_seq_one_letter_code
_entity_poly.pdbx_strand_id
1 'polypeptide(L)'
;VACGYQRPITVEKRNSITAAISLHSVVRLIPILTQLREGFKLYGLTDFLAEHKQLCQELFVPGHIENVDADFIVGALSPNLSEEGSVRRQKELHVLNFLQDFLQNLEDKGKMLLLHGHAHIPLIQCQRSIFKITVNFEHDCYSHYGEHGICYPVVNACGVSVTFPVCHLGTYSEFERNLNTALEFGYEFSRY
;
A
#
# COMPACT_ATOMS: atom_id res chain seq x y z
N VAL A 1 1.18 -11.07 -31.25
CA VAL A 1 1.55 -9.63 -31.17
C VAL A 1 2.92 -9.52 -30.53
N ALA A 2 3.92 -9.04 -31.27
CA ALA A 2 5.23 -8.73 -30.70
C ALA A 2 5.10 -7.44 -29.86
N CYS A 3 4.84 -7.59 -28.56
CA CYS A 3 4.62 -6.47 -27.62
C CYS A 3 5.85 -6.15 -26.77
N GLY A 4 7.00 -6.78 -27.06
CA GLY A 4 8.25 -6.54 -26.34
C GLY A 4 8.93 -5.26 -26.82
N TYR A 5 9.50 -4.51 -25.89
CA TYR A 5 10.47 -3.46 -26.22
C TYR A 5 11.76 -4.12 -26.74
N GLN A 6 12.18 -3.78 -27.97
CA GLN A 6 13.33 -4.41 -28.65
C GLN A 6 14.55 -3.50 -28.78
N ARG A 7 14.50 -2.30 -28.19
CA ARG A 7 15.57 -1.31 -28.26
C ARG A 7 16.45 -1.36 -27.00
N PRO A 8 17.61 -0.66 -26.97
CA PRO A 8 18.42 -0.56 -25.77
C PRO A 8 17.64 0.07 -24.60
N ILE A 9 17.87 -0.43 -23.39
CA ILE A 9 17.28 0.09 -22.15
C ILE A 9 18.05 1.36 -21.78
N THR A 10 17.41 2.51 -21.90
CA THR A 10 17.98 3.81 -21.53
C THR A 10 16.95 4.65 -20.78
N VAL A 11 17.42 5.61 -19.98
CA VAL A 11 16.56 6.49 -19.15
C VAL A 11 15.60 7.31 -20.03
N GLU A 12 16.04 7.74 -21.22
CA GLU A 12 15.19 8.51 -22.15
C GLU A 12 14.05 7.68 -22.75
N LYS A 13 14.12 6.35 -22.61
CA LYS A 13 13.12 5.40 -23.12
C LYS A 13 12.25 4.79 -22.03
N ARG A 14 12.37 5.25 -20.77
CA ARG A 14 11.57 4.80 -19.61
C ARG A 14 10.09 4.64 -19.97
N ASN A 15 9.46 5.68 -20.53
CA ASN A 15 8.04 5.66 -20.86
C ASN A 15 7.67 4.56 -21.87
N SER A 16 8.48 4.36 -22.91
CA SER A 16 8.24 3.31 -23.92
C SER A 16 8.45 1.90 -23.34
N ILE A 17 9.40 1.74 -22.42
CA ILE A 17 9.65 0.48 -21.73
C ILE A 17 8.49 0.16 -20.80
N THR A 18 8.06 1.11 -19.95
CA THR A 18 6.92 0.94 -19.04
C THR A 18 5.64 0.66 -19.82
N ALA A 19 5.38 1.37 -20.92
CA ALA A 19 4.21 1.13 -21.77
C ALA A 19 4.22 -0.28 -22.38
N ALA A 20 5.38 -0.78 -22.83
CA ALA A 20 5.51 -2.14 -23.35
C ALA A 20 5.26 -3.20 -22.27
N ILE A 21 5.76 -2.98 -21.04
CA ILE A 21 5.51 -3.86 -19.89
C ILE A 21 4.02 -3.87 -19.55
N SER A 22 3.39 -2.71 -19.40
CA SER A 22 1.95 -2.59 -19.13
C SER A 22 1.12 -3.26 -20.23
N LEU A 23 1.45 -3.02 -21.50
CA LEU A 23 0.77 -3.64 -22.64
C LEU A 23 0.93 -5.17 -22.59
N HIS A 24 2.13 -5.69 -22.35
CA HIS A 24 2.37 -7.13 -22.26
C HIS A 24 1.54 -7.76 -21.13
N SER A 25 1.50 -7.13 -19.95
CA SER A 25 0.70 -7.58 -18.81
C SER A 25 -0.79 -7.64 -19.14
N VAL A 26 -1.34 -6.60 -19.80
CA VAL A 26 -2.76 -6.53 -20.16
C VAL A 26 -3.10 -7.50 -21.30
N VAL A 27 -2.24 -7.63 -22.31
CA VAL A 27 -2.47 -8.52 -23.46
C VAL A 27 -2.59 -9.97 -23.05
N ARG A 28 -1.88 -10.40 -21.99
CA ARG A 28 -2.02 -11.76 -21.42
C ARG A 28 -3.40 -12.02 -20.81
N LEU A 29 -4.12 -10.98 -20.39
CA LEU A 29 -5.48 -11.11 -19.84
C LEU A 29 -6.54 -11.20 -20.94
N ILE A 30 -6.25 -10.75 -22.16
CA ILE A 30 -7.22 -10.70 -23.28
C ILE A 30 -7.89 -12.07 -23.54
N PRO A 31 -7.17 -13.21 -23.61
CA PRO A 31 -7.80 -14.50 -23.86
C PRO A 31 -8.78 -14.89 -22.74
N ILE A 32 -8.40 -14.63 -21.48
CA ILE A 32 -9.20 -14.94 -20.29
C ILE A 32 -10.46 -14.08 -20.27
N LEU A 33 -10.31 -12.77 -20.47
CA LEU A 33 -11.44 -11.82 -20.51
C LEU A 33 -12.36 -12.08 -21.70
N THR A 34 -11.81 -12.52 -22.83
CA THR A 34 -12.60 -12.89 -24.01
C THR A 34 -13.42 -14.15 -23.72
N GLN A 35 -12.83 -15.19 -23.14
CA GLN A 35 -13.57 -16.40 -22.75
C GLN A 35 -14.67 -16.09 -21.74
N LEU A 36 -14.38 -15.26 -20.73
CA LEU A 36 -15.37 -14.83 -19.75
C LEU A 36 -16.53 -14.09 -20.43
N ARG A 37 -16.24 -13.17 -21.34
CA ARG A 37 -17.25 -12.44 -22.12
C ARG A 37 -18.10 -13.36 -22.99
N GLU A 38 -17.50 -14.32 -23.69
CA GLU A 38 -18.26 -15.30 -24.47
C GLU A 38 -19.16 -16.16 -23.58
N GLY A 39 -18.69 -16.54 -22.38
CA GLY A 39 -19.50 -17.18 -21.35
C GLY A 39 -20.72 -16.32 -20.98
N PHE A 40 -20.54 -15.04 -20.66
CA PHE A 40 -21.66 -14.15 -20.37
C PHE A 40 -22.62 -13.97 -21.56
N LYS A 41 -22.09 -13.96 -22.78
CA LYS A 41 -22.90 -13.85 -23.99
C LYS A 41 -23.83 -15.05 -24.18
N LEU A 42 -23.38 -16.27 -23.87
CA LEU A 42 -24.20 -17.48 -23.95
C LEU A 42 -25.44 -17.41 -23.04
N TYR A 43 -25.34 -16.70 -21.92
CA TYR A 43 -26.44 -16.52 -20.97
C TYR A 43 -27.22 -15.21 -21.17
N GLY A 44 -26.95 -14.46 -22.25
CA GLY A 44 -27.61 -13.17 -22.51
C GLY A 44 -27.22 -12.06 -21.52
N LEU A 45 -26.16 -12.26 -20.73
CA LEU A 45 -25.75 -11.34 -19.67
C LEU A 45 -24.95 -10.15 -20.20
N THR A 46 -24.42 -10.21 -21.43
CA THR A 46 -23.56 -9.13 -21.96
C THR A 46 -24.32 -7.82 -22.10
N ASP A 47 -25.54 -7.87 -22.65
CA ASP A 47 -26.38 -6.68 -22.84
C ASP A 47 -26.91 -6.18 -21.49
N PHE A 48 -27.29 -7.10 -20.60
CA PHE A 48 -27.72 -6.79 -19.23
C PHE A 48 -26.62 -6.09 -18.41
N LEU A 49 -25.37 -6.56 -18.48
CA LEU A 49 -24.22 -5.92 -17.83
C LEU A 49 -23.93 -4.53 -18.39
N ALA A 50 -24.14 -4.32 -19.70
CA ALA A 50 -23.94 -3.04 -20.35
C ALA A 50 -25.03 -2.02 -19.98
N GLU A 51 -26.28 -2.46 -19.89
CA GLU A 51 -27.45 -1.64 -19.56
C GLU A 51 -27.51 -1.31 -18.06
N HIS A 52 -27.15 -2.26 -17.19
CA HIS A 52 -27.25 -2.13 -15.74
C HIS A 52 -25.88 -2.07 -15.04
N LYS A 53 -24.93 -1.33 -15.62
CA LYS A 53 -23.54 -1.26 -15.16
C LYS A 53 -23.41 -1.00 -13.65
N GLN A 54 -24.19 -0.07 -13.08
CA GLN A 54 -24.14 0.23 -11.64
C GLN A 54 -24.64 -0.92 -10.77
N LEU A 55 -25.74 -1.59 -11.14
CA LEU A 55 -26.28 -2.71 -10.38
C LEU A 55 -25.35 -3.92 -10.44
N CYS A 56 -24.77 -4.17 -11.61
CA CYS A 56 -23.87 -5.30 -11.80
C CYS A 56 -22.47 -5.03 -11.23
N GLN A 57 -22.10 -3.77 -11.02
CA GLN A 57 -20.81 -3.42 -10.41
C GLN A 57 -20.65 -4.10 -9.04
N GLU A 58 -21.71 -4.14 -8.23
CA GLU A 58 -21.70 -4.77 -6.90
C GLU A 58 -21.55 -6.31 -6.94
N LEU A 59 -21.77 -6.94 -8.10
CA LEU A 59 -21.59 -8.40 -8.28
C LEU A 59 -20.12 -8.78 -8.50
N PHE A 60 -19.32 -7.86 -9.03
CA PHE A 60 -17.90 -8.08 -9.37
C PHE A 60 -16.95 -7.29 -8.49
N VAL A 61 -17.44 -6.19 -7.93
CA VAL A 61 -16.76 -5.38 -6.94
C VAL A 61 -17.56 -5.56 -5.65
N PRO A 62 -16.95 -6.03 -4.56
CA PRO A 62 -17.61 -6.05 -3.26
C PRO A 62 -18.20 -4.65 -3.00
N GLY A 63 -19.50 -4.56 -2.73
CA GLY A 63 -20.26 -3.30 -2.69
C GLY A 63 -19.73 -2.24 -1.72
N HIS A 64 -20.43 -1.97 -0.61
CA HIS A 64 -19.86 -1.16 0.47
C HIS A 64 -18.71 -1.95 1.11
N ILE A 65 -17.49 -1.77 0.60
CA ILE A 65 -16.29 -2.06 1.37
C ILE A 65 -16.37 -1.10 2.56
N GLU A 66 -16.65 -1.61 3.76
CA GLU A 66 -16.55 -0.82 4.99
C GLU A 66 -15.24 -0.02 4.90
N ASN A 67 -15.36 1.31 4.98
CA ASN A 67 -14.19 2.16 5.02
C ASN A 67 -13.34 1.63 6.17
N VAL A 68 -12.09 1.28 5.86
CA VAL A 68 -11.11 0.92 6.89
C VAL A 68 -11.02 2.11 7.82
N ASP A 69 -11.36 1.97 9.09
CA ASP A 69 -11.15 3.01 10.09
C ASP A 69 -9.73 2.94 10.66
N ALA A 70 -9.30 4.01 11.35
CA ALA A 70 -7.99 4.03 12.01
C ALA A 70 -7.87 2.88 13.03
N ASP A 71 -8.97 2.55 13.73
CA ASP A 71 -9.04 1.48 14.73
C ASP A 71 -8.71 0.11 14.14
N PHE A 72 -9.22 -0.21 12.95
CA PHE A 72 -8.91 -1.45 12.25
C PHE A 72 -7.41 -1.55 11.95
N ILE A 73 -6.81 -0.47 11.43
CA ILE A 73 -5.39 -0.46 11.08
C ILE A 73 -4.56 -0.63 12.34
N VAL A 74 -4.86 0.13 13.39
CA VAL A 74 -4.17 0.05 14.69
C VAL A 74 -4.28 -1.35 15.28
N GLY A 75 -5.45 -1.99 15.22
CA GLY A 75 -5.66 -3.38 15.66
C GLY A 75 -4.94 -4.43 14.81
N ALA A 76 -4.65 -4.12 13.55
CA ALA A 76 -3.85 -4.95 12.66
C ALA A 76 -2.33 -4.81 12.89
N LEU A 77 -1.86 -3.73 13.54
CA LEU A 77 -0.44 -3.56 13.81
C LEU A 77 0.09 -4.66 14.74
N SER A 78 1.24 -5.21 14.36
CA SER A 78 2.00 -6.18 15.13
C SER A 78 3.43 -5.65 15.30
N PRO A 79 3.67 -4.80 16.32
CA PRO A 79 4.98 -4.19 16.53
C PRO A 79 5.97 -5.17 17.16
N ASN A 80 7.15 -5.25 16.57
CA ASN A 80 8.31 -5.94 17.12
C ASN A 80 9.02 -5.01 18.09
N LEU A 81 8.53 -4.99 19.33
CA LEU A 81 9.05 -4.12 20.38
C LEU A 81 10.37 -4.64 20.97
N SER A 82 11.22 -3.71 21.36
CA SER A 82 12.39 -3.95 22.20
C SER A 82 11.99 -4.45 23.60
N GLU A 83 13.00 -4.86 24.37
CA GLU A 83 12.85 -5.36 25.73
C GLU A 83 12.02 -4.42 26.62
N GLU A 84 11.18 -5.02 27.46
CA GLU A 84 10.31 -4.30 28.38
C GLU A 84 11.12 -3.44 29.37
N GLY A 85 10.69 -2.19 29.56
CA GLY A 85 11.42 -1.22 30.39
C GLY A 85 12.62 -0.54 29.72
N SER A 86 13.01 -0.93 28.50
CA SER A 86 14.11 -0.27 27.78
C SER A 86 13.73 1.13 27.26
N VAL A 87 14.72 2.02 27.16
CA VAL A 87 14.56 3.34 26.52
C VAL A 87 14.19 3.18 25.04
N ARG A 88 14.67 2.12 24.37
CA ARG A 88 14.30 1.80 23.00
C ARG A 88 12.80 1.56 22.89
N ARG A 89 12.24 0.71 23.75
CA ARG A 89 10.79 0.45 23.79
C ARG A 89 9.95 1.71 24.05
N GLN A 90 10.40 2.59 24.94
CA GLN A 90 9.71 3.87 25.18
C GLN A 90 9.60 4.71 23.90
N LYS A 91 10.69 4.81 23.13
CA LYS A 91 10.67 5.53 21.85
C LYS A 91 9.80 4.85 20.80
N GLU A 92 9.81 3.52 20.72
CA GLU A 92 8.97 2.74 19.80
C GLU A 92 7.48 2.95 20.06
N LEU A 93 7.08 2.89 21.34
CA LEU A 93 5.70 3.18 21.75
C LEU A 93 5.31 4.62 21.41
N HIS A 94 6.24 5.56 21.53
CA HIS A 94 5.99 6.95 21.13
C HIS A 94 5.71 7.08 19.64
N VAL A 95 6.50 6.40 18.80
CA VAL A 95 6.27 6.34 17.35
C VAL A 95 4.94 5.67 17.02
N LEU A 96 4.53 4.63 17.74
CA LEU A 96 3.22 3.99 17.55
C LEU A 96 2.07 4.93 17.92
N ASN A 97 2.19 5.69 19.01
CA ASN A 97 1.18 6.69 19.38
C ASN A 97 1.07 7.76 18.29
N PHE A 98 2.19 8.27 17.77
CA PHE A 98 2.17 9.20 16.66
C PHE A 98 1.53 8.63 15.40
N LEU A 99 1.76 7.35 15.10
CA LEU A 99 1.11 6.68 13.99
C LEU A 99 -0.41 6.59 14.19
N GLN A 100 -0.86 6.23 15.39
CA GLN A 100 -2.28 6.21 15.73
C GLN A 100 -2.92 7.60 15.57
N ASP A 101 -2.32 8.63 16.16
CA ASP A 101 -2.80 10.02 16.06
C ASP A 101 -2.82 10.50 14.60
N PHE A 102 -1.83 10.12 13.80
CA PHE A 102 -1.78 10.43 12.37
C PHE A 102 -2.90 9.74 11.58
N LEU A 103 -3.16 8.46 11.84
CA LEU A 103 -4.24 7.72 11.18
C LEU A 103 -5.60 8.31 11.52
N GLN A 104 -5.84 8.64 12.80
CA GLN A 104 -7.07 9.31 13.24
C GLN A 104 -7.24 10.67 12.55
N ASN A 105 -6.17 11.48 12.51
CA ASN A 105 -6.20 12.77 11.83
C ASN A 105 -6.46 12.64 10.31
N LEU A 106 -6.06 11.54 9.66
CA LEU A 106 -6.38 11.28 8.27
C LEU A 106 -7.83 10.85 8.07
N GLU A 107 -8.37 10.06 8.99
CA GLU A 107 -9.77 9.65 9.02
C GLU A 107 -10.68 10.88 9.17
N ASP A 108 -10.42 11.74 10.16
CA ASP A 108 -11.19 12.96 10.41
C ASP A 108 -11.18 13.92 9.20
N LYS A 109 -10.08 13.92 8.43
CA LYS A 109 -9.91 14.73 7.21
C LYS A 109 -10.50 14.04 5.95
N GLY A 110 -11.06 12.83 6.07
CA GLY A 110 -11.58 12.05 4.94
C GLY A 110 -10.51 11.60 3.94
N LYS A 111 -9.22 11.62 4.33
CA LYS A 111 -8.07 11.34 3.46
C LYS A 111 -7.58 9.90 3.53
N MET A 112 -8.19 9.06 4.37
CA MET A 112 -7.82 7.67 4.52
C MET A 112 -7.86 6.90 3.20
N LEU A 113 -8.76 7.25 2.28
CA LEU A 113 -8.84 6.67 0.93
C LEU A 113 -7.55 6.84 0.10
N LEU A 114 -6.74 7.87 0.35
CA LEU A 114 -5.51 8.18 -0.40
C LEU A 114 -4.40 7.14 -0.15
N LEU A 115 -4.33 6.57 1.05
CA LEU A 115 -3.42 5.46 1.38
C LEU A 115 -3.87 4.13 0.74
N HIS A 116 -5.14 4.04 0.34
CA HIS A 116 -5.81 2.79 -0.03
C HIS A 116 -6.03 2.61 -1.53
N GLY A 117 -5.47 3.46 -2.39
CA GLY A 117 -5.66 3.39 -3.86
C GLY A 117 -5.36 2.02 -4.51
N HIS A 118 -4.75 1.07 -3.77
CA HIS A 118 -4.52 -0.32 -4.19
C HIS A 118 -4.69 -1.38 -3.07
N ALA A 119 -5.33 -1.05 -1.94
CA ALA A 119 -5.38 -1.96 -0.79
C ALA A 119 -6.63 -2.87 -0.82
N HIS A 120 -6.45 -4.10 -1.30
CA HIS A 120 -7.44 -5.16 -1.12
C HIS A 120 -7.52 -5.52 0.38
N ILE A 121 -8.55 -5.05 1.09
CA ILE A 121 -8.89 -5.61 2.39
C ILE A 121 -9.33 -7.06 2.15
N PRO A 122 -8.90 -8.03 2.98
CA PRO A 122 -9.47 -9.36 2.95
C PRO A 122 -11.00 -9.26 3.11
N LEU A 123 -11.72 -9.62 2.05
CA LEU A 123 -13.18 -9.54 1.99
C LEU A 123 -13.86 -10.50 2.98
N ILE A 124 -13.12 -11.53 3.39
CA ILE A 124 -13.60 -12.55 4.29
C ILE A 124 -13.33 -12.10 5.73
N GLN A 125 -14.39 -11.94 6.52
CA GLN A 125 -14.31 -11.48 7.91
C GLN A 125 -13.38 -12.33 8.79
N CYS A 126 -13.25 -13.63 8.52
CA CYS A 126 -12.30 -14.50 9.24
C CYS A 126 -10.83 -14.27 8.86
N GLN A 127 -10.54 -13.67 7.70
CA GLN A 127 -9.18 -13.29 7.32
C GLN A 127 -8.79 -11.92 7.90
N ARG A 128 -9.77 -11.07 8.22
CA ARG A 128 -9.52 -9.76 8.85
C ARG A 128 -8.89 -9.88 10.24
N SER A 129 -9.24 -10.89 11.03
CA SER A 129 -8.63 -11.13 12.35
C SER A 129 -7.20 -11.69 12.27
N ILE A 130 -6.82 -12.25 11.12
CA ILE A 130 -5.49 -12.86 10.88
C ILE A 130 -4.56 -11.86 10.19
N PHE A 131 -5.11 -10.83 9.53
CA PHE A 131 -4.32 -9.80 8.88
C PHE A 131 -3.51 -9.02 9.92
N LYS A 132 -2.18 -9.05 9.77
CA LYS A 132 -1.24 -8.36 10.63
C LYS A 132 -0.24 -7.58 9.80
N ILE A 133 0.01 -6.34 10.21
CA ILE A 133 1.04 -5.48 9.64
C ILE A 133 2.21 -5.48 10.60
N THR A 134 3.34 -6.06 10.21
CA THR A 134 4.52 -6.08 11.06
C THR A 134 5.16 -4.69 11.11
N VAL A 135 5.35 -4.16 12.32
CA VAL A 135 6.02 -2.87 12.52
C VAL A 135 7.39 -3.10 13.16
N ASN A 136 8.44 -2.65 12.48
CA ASN A 136 9.82 -2.72 12.93
C ASN A 136 10.36 -1.32 13.24
N PHE A 137 11.42 -1.27 14.04
CA PHE A 137 12.00 -0.03 14.52
C PHE A 137 13.52 -0.04 14.32
N GLU A 138 14.01 0.93 13.53
CA GLU A 138 15.43 1.14 13.29
C GLU A 138 15.96 2.22 14.26
N HIS A 139 16.89 1.83 15.13
CA HIS A 139 17.46 2.69 16.16
C HIS A 139 18.91 3.09 15.87
N ASP A 140 19.58 2.42 14.93
CA ASP A 140 21.02 2.52 14.74
C ASP A 140 21.37 3.00 13.32
N CYS A 141 20.50 3.82 12.71
CA CYS A 141 20.65 4.34 11.35
C CYS A 141 22.02 5.00 11.08
N TYR A 142 22.62 5.69 12.06
CA TYR A 142 23.94 6.30 11.91
C TYR A 142 25.05 5.27 11.67
N SER A 143 24.95 4.09 12.27
CA SER A 143 25.90 2.99 12.07
C SER A 143 25.80 2.39 10.68
N HIS A 144 24.62 2.45 10.06
CA HIS A 144 24.35 1.85 8.76
C HIS A 144 24.61 2.81 7.60
N TYR A 145 24.33 4.10 7.79
CA TYR A 145 24.31 5.10 6.71
C TYR A 145 25.28 6.26 6.94
N GLY A 146 25.98 6.33 8.08
CA GLY A 146 26.84 7.45 8.43
C GLY A 146 26.04 8.68 8.89
N GLU A 147 26.66 9.87 8.82
CA GLU A 147 26.03 11.13 9.22
C GLU A 147 24.94 11.55 8.21
N HIS A 148 23.72 11.76 8.71
CA HIS A 148 22.56 12.16 7.91
C HIS A 148 21.55 12.91 8.78
N GLY A 149 20.69 13.73 8.15
CA GLY A 149 19.72 14.58 8.85
C GLY A 149 18.29 14.03 8.89
N ILE A 150 17.98 12.99 8.12
CA ILE A 150 16.63 12.39 8.06
C ILE A 150 16.70 10.97 7.50
N CYS A 151 15.82 10.09 7.96
CA CYS A 151 15.50 8.82 7.31
C CYS A 151 14.00 8.73 7.06
N TYR A 152 13.59 8.02 6.02
CA TYR A 152 12.19 7.74 5.75
C TYR A 152 11.82 6.30 6.14
N PRO A 153 10.54 6.04 6.46
CA PRO A 153 10.07 4.68 6.69
C PRO A 153 10.24 3.83 5.43
N VAL A 154 10.53 2.56 5.64
CA VAL A 154 10.68 1.58 4.56
C VAL A 154 9.51 0.61 4.61
N VAL A 155 8.83 0.44 3.48
CA VAL A 155 7.67 -0.45 3.34
C VAL A 155 8.07 -1.68 2.52
N ASN A 156 7.73 -2.86 3.02
CA ASN A 156 7.76 -4.11 2.27
C ASN A 156 6.32 -4.59 2.06
N ALA A 157 5.76 -4.27 0.89
CA ALA A 157 4.39 -4.63 0.55
C ALA A 157 4.16 -6.16 0.52
N CYS A 158 5.14 -6.95 0.03
CA CYS A 158 5.03 -8.40 -0.04
C CYS A 158 5.07 -9.08 1.33
N GLY A 159 5.86 -8.52 2.26
CA GLY A 159 5.96 -8.99 3.64
C GLY A 159 4.96 -8.36 4.60
N VAL A 160 4.11 -7.44 4.11
CA VAL A 160 3.16 -6.65 4.91
C VAL A 160 3.85 -6.03 6.13
N SER A 161 4.97 -5.34 5.89
CA SER A 161 5.76 -4.75 6.97
C SER A 161 6.21 -3.33 6.69
N VAL A 162 6.36 -2.56 7.76
CA VAL A 162 6.90 -1.19 7.75
C VAL A 162 7.99 -1.08 8.80
N THR A 163 9.06 -0.36 8.47
CA THR A 163 10.18 -0.09 9.39
C THR A 163 10.32 1.41 9.61
N PHE A 164 10.19 1.86 10.86
CA PHE A 164 10.29 3.27 11.24
C PHE A 164 11.69 3.63 11.75
N PRO A 165 12.29 4.75 11.28
CA PRO A 165 13.58 5.23 11.77
C PRO A 165 13.41 6.07 13.04
N VAL A 166 13.48 5.43 14.19
CA VAL A 166 13.10 6.02 15.49
C VAL A 166 13.95 7.24 15.87
N CYS A 167 15.22 7.30 15.43
CA CYS A 167 16.13 8.40 15.75
C CYS A 167 15.66 9.79 15.31
N HIS A 168 14.83 9.86 14.27
CA HIS A 168 14.41 11.12 13.63
C HIS A 168 12.94 11.46 13.89
N LEU A 169 12.25 10.66 14.70
CA LEU A 169 10.82 10.75 14.96
C LEU A 169 10.58 11.11 16.44
N GLY A 170 11.26 12.17 16.91
CA GLY A 170 11.23 12.58 18.33
C GLY A 170 9.95 13.32 18.72
N THR A 171 9.30 13.97 17.77
CA THR A 171 8.06 14.73 17.96
C THR A 171 7.01 14.37 16.92
N TYR A 172 5.73 14.62 17.24
CA TYR A 172 4.63 14.37 16.31
C TYR A 172 4.79 15.15 15.00
N SER A 173 5.25 16.42 15.06
CA SER A 173 5.43 17.25 13.87
C SER A 173 6.53 16.71 12.95
N GLU A 174 7.64 16.19 13.52
CA GLU A 174 8.68 15.52 12.75
C GLU A 174 8.14 14.25 12.09
N PHE A 175 7.37 13.46 12.85
CA PHE A 175 6.71 12.25 12.35
C PHE A 175 5.74 12.55 11.20
N GLU A 176 4.80 13.49 11.40
CA GLU A 176 3.81 13.88 10.40
C GLU A 176 4.49 14.41 9.12
N ARG A 177 5.49 15.29 9.26
CA ARG A 177 6.25 15.80 8.12
C ARG A 177 6.95 14.67 7.37
N ASN A 178 7.62 13.77 8.10
CA ASN A 178 8.34 12.65 7.52
C ASN A 178 7.41 11.73 6.72
N LEU A 179 6.26 11.37 7.33
CA LEU A 179 5.31 10.43 6.73
C LEU A 179 4.57 11.05 5.55
N ASN A 180 4.13 12.30 5.63
CA ASN A 180 3.54 13.01 4.49
C ASN A 180 4.52 13.10 3.32
N THR A 181 5.79 13.42 3.59
CA THR A 181 6.84 13.45 2.56
C THR A 181 7.03 12.04 1.95
N ALA A 182 7.10 11.01 2.78
CA ALA A 182 7.24 9.63 2.33
C ALA A 182 6.04 9.17 1.49
N LEU A 183 4.83 9.65 1.76
CA LEU A 183 3.63 9.33 0.98
C LEU A 183 3.57 10.09 -0.34
N GLU A 184 3.97 11.37 -0.34
CA GLU A 184 3.98 12.22 -1.54
C GLU A 184 5.01 11.74 -2.56
N PHE A 185 6.19 11.32 -2.10
CA PHE A 185 7.30 10.87 -2.95
C PHE A 185 7.49 9.33 -2.96
N GLY A 186 6.58 8.60 -2.29
CA GLY A 186 6.65 7.17 -1.99
C GLY A 186 6.68 6.21 -3.17
N TYR A 187 6.21 6.66 -4.33
CA TYR A 187 6.04 5.83 -5.52
C TYR A 187 7.37 5.51 -6.25
N GLU A 188 8.51 6.05 -5.81
CA GLU A 188 9.83 5.85 -6.43
C GLU A 188 10.91 5.29 -5.49
N PHE A 189 10.60 4.85 -4.28
CA PHE A 189 11.63 4.24 -3.41
C PHE A 189 11.91 2.78 -3.77
N SER A 190 12.56 2.54 -4.90
CA SER A 190 13.50 1.42 -4.96
C SER A 190 14.64 1.73 -3.98
N ARG A 191 15.00 0.74 -3.14
CA ARG A 191 16.40 0.70 -2.72
C ARG A 191 17.19 0.53 -4.02
N TYR A 192 18.10 1.48 -4.28
CA TYR A 192 18.93 1.64 -5.49
C TYR A 192 18.27 2.38 -6.66
#